data_AF-A0AA94VA77-F1
#
_entry.id   AF-A0AA94VA77-F1
#
_cell.length_a   1.000
_cell.length_b   1.000
_cell.length_c   1.000
_cell.angle_alpha   90.00
_cell.angle_beta   90.00
_cell.angle_gamma   90.00
#
_symmetry.space_group_name_H-M   'P 1'
#
loop_
_entity.id
_entity.type
_entity.pdbx_description
1 polymer ?
#
loop_
_entity_poly.entity_id
_entity_poly.type
_entity_poly.pdbx_seq_one_letter_code
_entity_poly.pdbx_strand_id
1 'polypeptide(L)'
;MNQLSIKDRLLAARRVLFGQGDNAVICSFCGKSRQDGVGNIIAGPGVAICASCARIAMDWDLTDNFPKITGTTIDTFSIFYQHQACLLPQHRRQIDDELHWCAGELNAELIGWNYGWAKGDFVDGLTVYVRTRDNMNIAIFRETFTQTYLRLASAEVASPRSATLAAPWTSEIL
;
A
#
# COMPACT_ATOMS: atom_id res chain seq x y z
N MET A 1 27.86 4.82 8.40
CA MET A 1 26.48 4.47 8.80
C MET A 1 26.04 5.46 9.86
N ASN A 2 25.08 6.34 9.54
CA ASN A 2 24.57 7.33 10.48
C ASN A 2 23.64 6.61 11.48
N GLN A 3 24.03 6.48 12.75
CA GLN A 3 23.15 5.85 13.74
C GLN A 3 21.96 6.78 14.02
N LEU A 4 20.75 6.27 13.81
CA LEU A 4 19.52 6.97 14.18
C LEU A 4 19.49 7.20 15.69
N SER A 5 19.20 8.43 16.11
CA SER A 5 19.08 8.80 17.52
C SER A 5 17.93 8.04 18.19
N ILE A 6 18.01 7.82 19.50
CA ILE A 6 16.91 7.27 20.32
C ILE A 6 15.64 8.09 20.12
N LYS A 7 15.76 9.43 20.00
CA LYS A 7 14.64 10.32 19.73
C LYS A 7 13.96 9.99 18.40
N ASP A 8 14.73 9.75 17.34
CA ASP A 8 14.20 9.42 16.01
C ASP A 8 13.52 8.05 16.02
N ARG A 9 14.08 7.08 16.76
CA ARG A 9 13.47 5.76 16.96
C ARG A 9 12.13 5.85 17.70
N LEU A 10 12.04 6.67 18.75
CA LEU A 10 10.80 6.88 19.49
C LEU A 10 9.75 7.61 18.66
N LEU A 11 10.15 8.61 17.86
CA LEU A 11 9.24 9.30 16.94
C LEU A 11 8.74 8.36 15.83
N ALA A 12 9.62 7.53 15.27
CA ALA A 12 9.25 6.49 14.31
C ALA A 12 8.26 5.49 14.92
N ALA A 13 8.54 4.98 16.12
CA ALA A 13 7.64 4.06 16.83
C ALA A 13 6.28 4.72 17.11
N ARG A 14 6.24 5.98 17.55
CA ARG A 14 5.00 6.71 17.78
C ARG A 14 4.18 6.87 16.49
N ARG A 15 4.83 7.19 15.36
CA ARG A 15 4.16 7.26 14.05
C ARG A 15 3.61 5.90 13.62
N VAL A 16 4.37 4.83 13.81
CA VAL A 16 3.92 3.46 13.48
C VAL A 16 2.76 3.00 14.35
N LEU A 17 2.74 3.34 15.64
CA LEU A 17 1.74 2.88 16.59
C LEU A 17 0.47 3.75 16.63
N PHE A 18 0.61 5.06 16.40
CA PHE A 18 -0.47 6.04 16.62
C PHE A 18 -0.69 6.98 15.42
N GLY A 19 0.07 6.83 14.34
CA GLY A 19 -0.18 7.57 13.10
C GLY A 19 -1.44 7.06 12.40
N GLN A 20 -2.13 7.95 11.70
CA GLN A 20 -3.23 7.61 10.81
C GLN A 20 -2.83 7.93 9.36
N GLY A 21 -3.22 7.07 8.43
CA GLY A 21 -2.92 7.21 7.00
C GLY A 21 -1.42 7.45 6.73
N ASP A 22 -1.12 8.49 5.95
CA ASP A 22 0.23 8.87 5.53
C ASP A 22 1.18 9.27 6.67
N ASN A 23 0.66 9.65 7.84
CA ASN A 23 1.48 9.99 9.01
C ASN A 23 2.07 8.75 9.69
N ALA A 24 1.53 7.56 9.39
CA ALA A 24 1.99 6.28 9.96
C ALA A 24 3.08 5.60 9.12
N VAL A 25 3.36 6.09 7.91
CA VAL A 25 4.23 5.40 6.95
C VAL A 25 5.58 6.12 6.87
N ILE A 26 6.63 5.44 7.32
CA ILE A 26 8.03 5.85 7.15
C ILE A 26 8.73 4.93 6.15
N CYS A 27 9.64 5.49 5.36
CA CYS A 27 10.47 4.69 4.46
C CYS A 27 11.37 3.75 5.27
N SER A 28 11.31 2.47 4.99
CA SER A 28 12.12 1.42 5.64
C SER A 28 13.62 1.54 5.32
N PHE A 29 13.97 2.21 4.21
CA PHE A 29 15.36 2.36 3.77
C PHE A 29 16.05 3.56 4.41
N CYS A 30 15.42 4.74 4.37
CA CYS A 30 16.03 5.98 4.87
C CYS A 30 15.44 6.50 6.18
N GLY A 31 14.38 5.88 6.70
CA GLY A 31 13.71 6.27 7.95
C GLY A 31 12.86 7.54 7.87
N LYS A 32 12.83 8.20 6.71
CA LYS A 32 12.12 9.47 6.49
C LYS A 32 10.64 9.27 6.16
N SER A 33 9.81 10.21 6.57
CA SER A 33 8.38 10.31 6.26
C SER A 33 8.15 11.25 5.06
N ARG A 34 6.92 11.27 4.51
CA ARG A 34 6.53 12.21 3.45
C ARG A 34 6.80 13.67 3.82
N GLN A 35 6.66 14.01 5.11
CA GLN A 35 6.88 15.37 5.63
C GLN A 35 8.34 15.81 5.52
N ASP A 36 9.28 14.86 5.39
CA ASP A 36 10.72 15.12 5.26
C ASP A 36 11.15 15.33 3.80
N GLY A 37 10.22 15.53 2.86
CA GLY A 37 10.50 15.91 1.48
C GLY A 37 11.00 14.78 0.57
N VAL A 38 10.83 13.51 0.95
CA VAL A 38 11.30 12.34 0.18
C VAL A 38 10.37 11.92 -0.98
N GLY A 39 9.39 12.76 -1.31
CA GLY A 39 8.33 12.47 -2.26
C GLY A 39 7.31 11.46 -1.72
N ASN A 40 6.57 10.85 -2.65
CA ASN A 40 5.56 9.85 -2.31
C ASN A 40 6.21 8.64 -1.64
N ILE A 41 5.53 8.10 -0.62
CA ILE A 41 5.87 6.83 0.00
C ILE A 41 4.83 5.81 -0.45
N ILE A 42 5.36 4.66 -0.85
CA ILE A 42 4.63 3.49 -1.30
C ILE A 42 4.79 2.42 -0.21
N ALA A 43 3.68 1.85 0.28
CA ALA A 43 3.70 0.83 1.33
C ALA A 43 3.23 -0.52 0.80
N GLY A 44 3.94 -1.59 1.14
CA GLY A 44 3.54 -2.98 0.88
C GLY A 44 3.62 -3.83 2.15
N PRO A 45 3.68 -5.16 2.03
CA PRO A 45 3.75 -6.10 3.17
C PRO A 45 4.97 -5.82 4.05
N GLY A 46 4.74 -5.31 5.26
CA GLY A 46 5.80 -5.08 6.26
C GLY A 46 6.86 -4.02 5.89
N VAL A 47 6.82 -3.43 4.70
CA VAL A 47 7.84 -2.49 4.19
C VAL A 47 7.19 -1.27 3.56
N ALA A 48 7.90 -0.15 3.56
CA ALA A 48 7.53 1.01 2.74
C ALA A 48 8.78 1.66 2.15
N ILE A 49 8.66 2.19 0.94
CA ILE A 49 9.76 2.81 0.21
C ILE A 49 9.34 4.18 -0.30
N CYS A 50 10.18 5.19 -0.11
CA CYS A 50 9.97 6.51 -0.69
C CYS A 50 10.50 6.59 -2.12
N ALA A 51 9.96 7.52 -2.90
CA ALA A 51 10.36 7.75 -4.29
C ALA A 51 11.88 7.94 -4.45
N SER A 52 12.56 8.63 -3.52
CA SER A 52 14.01 8.80 -3.56
C SER A 52 14.77 7.48 -3.40
N CYS A 53 14.36 6.60 -2.48
CA CYS A 53 15.00 5.30 -2.29
C CYS A 53 14.68 4.32 -3.42
N ALA A 54 13.45 4.38 -3.97
CA ALA A 54 13.06 3.57 -5.12
C ALA A 54 13.92 3.88 -6.35
N ARG A 55 14.24 5.16 -6.58
CA ARG A 55 15.14 5.56 -7.68
C ARG A 55 16.53 4.93 -7.56
N ILE A 56 17.12 4.98 -6.36
CA ILE A 56 18.42 4.35 -6.09
C ILE A 56 18.36 2.85 -6.36
N ALA A 57 17.28 2.18 -5.94
CA ALA A 57 17.11 0.75 -6.18
C ALA A 57 16.99 0.41 -7.67
N MET A 58 16.25 1.21 -8.45
CA MET A 58 16.13 1.03 -9.90
C MET A 58 17.46 1.30 -10.62
N ASP A 59 18.18 2.36 -10.24
CA ASP A 59 19.50 2.67 -10.81
C ASP A 59 20.49 1.52 -10.56
N TRP A 60 20.37 0.84 -9.40
CA TRP A 60 21.15 -0.35 -9.08
C TRP A 60 20.73 -1.59 -9.87
N ASP A 61 19.42 -1.81 -10.04
CA ASP A 61 18.87 -2.93 -10.82
C ASP A 61 19.25 -2.86 -12.31
N LEU A 62 19.34 -1.65 -12.87
CA LEU A 62 19.76 -1.42 -14.25
C LEU A 62 21.26 -1.67 -14.51
N THR A 63 22.04 -2.06 -13.50
CA THR A 63 23.42 -2.48 -13.73
C THR A 63 23.45 -3.86 -14.40
N ASP A 64 24.27 -4.04 -15.43
CA ASP A 64 24.37 -5.28 -16.24
C ASP A 64 24.87 -6.52 -15.48
N ASN A 65 24.95 -6.46 -14.14
CA ASN A 65 25.50 -7.50 -13.29
C ASN A 65 24.47 -8.59 -12.90
N PHE A 66 23.19 -8.41 -13.23
CA PHE A 66 22.12 -9.34 -12.86
C PHE A 66 21.45 -9.98 -14.09
N PRO A 67 21.23 -11.31 -14.08
CA PRO A 67 20.48 -11.99 -15.14
C PRO A 67 19.05 -11.43 -15.23
N LYS A 68 18.64 -11.00 -16.42
CA LYS A 68 17.24 -10.66 -16.69
C LYS A 68 16.39 -11.92 -16.56
N ILE A 69 15.41 -11.90 -15.66
CA ILE A 69 14.40 -12.96 -15.56
C ILE A 69 13.47 -12.82 -16.77
N THR A 70 13.58 -13.74 -17.72
CA THR A 70 12.71 -13.81 -18.92
C THR A 70 11.73 -14.98 -18.79
N GLY A 71 10.48 -14.81 -19.20
CA GLY A 71 9.50 -15.90 -19.31
C GLY A 71 8.37 -15.93 -18.28
N THR A 72 8.16 -14.86 -17.52
CA THR A 72 6.93 -14.68 -16.73
C THR A 72 6.37 -13.30 -16.96
N THR A 73 5.15 -13.19 -17.51
CA THR A 73 4.44 -11.91 -17.57
C THR A 73 3.94 -11.54 -16.18
N ILE A 74 4.52 -10.47 -15.61
CA ILE A 74 3.97 -9.82 -14.41
C ILE A 74 2.95 -8.80 -14.90
N ASP A 75 1.69 -9.02 -14.55
CA ASP A 75 0.64 -8.05 -14.77
C ASP A 75 0.57 -7.05 -13.60
N THR A 76 0.29 -5.79 -13.91
CA THR A 76 0.19 -4.71 -12.91
C THR A 76 -1.08 -3.93 -13.13
N PHE A 77 -1.89 -3.78 -12.07
CA PHE A 77 -3.14 -3.02 -12.13
C PHE A 77 -3.51 -2.46 -10.75
N SER A 78 -4.32 -1.40 -10.76
CA SER A 78 -4.72 -0.67 -9.56
C SER A 78 -6.18 -0.96 -9.20
N ILE A 79 -6.40 -1.27 -7.93
CA ILE A 79 -7.68 -1.39 -7.25
C ILE A 79 -7.90 -0.09 -6.49
N PHE A 80 -8.89 0.70 -6.91
CA PHE A 80 -9.20 1.99 -6.30
C PHE A 80 -10.24 1.84 -5.20
N TYR A 81 -10.01 2.47 -4.04
CA TYR A 81 -10.96 2.48 -2.93
C TYR A 81 -11.63 3.83 -2.78
N GLN A 82 -12.88 3.83 -2.32
CA GLN A 82 -13.56 5.07 -1.93
C GLN A 82 -13.06 5.61 -0.58
N HIS A 83 -12.28 4.84 0.18
CA HIS A 83 -11.86 5.18 1.54
C HIS A 83 -10.37 4.90 1.77
N GLN A 84 -9.74 5.72 2.62
CA GLN A 84 -8.34 5.54 3.03
C GLN A 84 -8.15 4.21 3.79
N ALA A 85 -7.18 3.40 3.38
CA ALA A 85 -6.82 2.18 4.09
C ALA A 85 -6.04 2.51 5.37
N CYS A 86 -6.27 1.72 6.42
CA CYS A 86 -5.42 1.75 7.59
C CYS A 86 -4.11 1.03 7.27
N LEU A 87 -2.97 1.72 7.32
CA LEU A 87 -1.65 1.13 7.01
C LEU A 87 -0.83 0.82 8.26
N LEU A 88 -1.49 0.53 9.39
CA LEU A 88 -0.80 -0.08 10.53
C LEU A 88 -0.32 -1.50 10.16
N PRO A 89 0.77 -2.01 10.76
CA PRO A 89 1.38 -3.28 10.36
C PRO A 89 0.40 -4.47 10.25
N GLN A 90 -0.53 -4.60 11.21
CA GLN A 90 -1.53 -5.66 11.20
C GLN A 90 -2.48 -5.60 10.00
N HIS A 91 -2.92 -4.40 9.62
CA HIS A 91 -3.80 -4.20 8.47
C HIS A 91 -3.05 -4.42 7.15
N ARG A 92 -1.74 -4.09 7.09
CA ARG A 92 -0.92 -4.45 5.92
C ARG A 92 -0.81 -5.96 5.77
N ARG A 93 -0.61 -6.70 6.86
CA ARG A 93 -0.59 -8.17 6.80
C ARG A 93 -1.94 -8.72 6.33
N GLN A 94 -3.05 -8.19 6.85
CA GLN A 94 -4.38 -8.60 6.39
C GLN A 94 -4.57 -8.38 4.89
N ILE A 95 -4.25 -7.18 4.38
CA ILE A 95 -4.32 -6.88 2.94
C ILE A 95 -3.45 -7.87 2.15
N ASP A 96 -2.25 -8.18 2.64
CA ASP A 96 -1.36 -9.14 2.01
C ASP A 96 -1.95 -10.56 1.93
N ASP A 97 -2.50 -11.05 3.04
CA ASP A 97 -3.14 -12.36 3.13
C ASP A 97 -4.36 -12.46 2.18
N GLU A 98 -5.19 -11.41 2.13
CA GLU A 98 -6.35 -11.31 1.23
C GLU A 98 -5.93 -11.32 -0.24
N LEU A 99 -4.90 -10.56 -0.61
CA LEU A 99 -4.40 -10.51 -1.99
C LEU A 99 -3.75 -11.82 -2.40
N HIS A 100 -3.04 -12.49 -1.49
CA HIS A 100 -2.51 -13.82 -1.72
C HIS A 100 -3.63 -14.82 -1.98
N TRP A 101 -4.71 -14.74 -1.21
CA TRP A 101 -5.89 -15.57 -1.43
C TRP A 101 -6.54 -15.29 -2.80
N CYS A 102 -6.76 -14.02 -3.16
CA CYS A 102 -7.32 -13.64 -4.46
C CYS A 102 -6.46 -14.15 -5.64
N ALA A 103 -5.13 -14.06 -5.54
CA ALA A 103 -4.24 -14.58 -6.56
C ALA A 103 -4.35 -16.11 -6.68
N GLY A 104 -4.38 -16.82 -5.53
CA GLY A 104 -4.52 -18.27 -5.47
C GLY A 104 -5.80 -18.78 -6.11
N GLU A 105 -6.94 -18.15 -5.81
CA GLU A 105 -8.25 -18.49 -6.41
C GLU A 105 -8.26 -18.35 -7.94
N LEU A 106 -7.45 -17.44 -8.47
CA LEU A 106 -7.30 -17.20 -9.91
C LEU A 106 -6.08 -17.91 -10.52
N ASN A 107 -5.47 -18.85 -9.79
CA ASN A 107 -4.33 -19.65 -10.23
C ASN A 107 -3.16 -18.78 -10.73
N ALA A 108 -2.93 -17.69 -10.01
CA ALA A 108 -1.90 -16.71 -10.23
C ALA A 108 -1.06 -16.54 -8.95
N GLU A 109 0.10 -15.92 -9.07
CA GLU A 109 1.01 -15.70 -7.94
C GLU A 109 1.13 -14.22 -7.66
N LEU A 110 0.78 -13.79 -6.45
CA LEU A 110 1.04 -12.43 -5.99
C LEU A 110 2.55 -12.25 -5.83
N ILE A 111 3.12 -11.32 -6.60
CA ILE A 111 4.54 -10.94 -6.50
C ILE A 111 4.72 -9.84 -5.47
N GLY A 112 3.70 -9.00 -5.33
CA GLY A 112 3.63 -7.98 -4.31
C GLY A 112 2.49 -7.04 -4.57
N TRP A 113 2.38 -6.03 -3.73
CA TRP A 113 1.43 -4.95 -3.89
C TRP A 113 1.95 -3.70 -3.23
N ASN A 114 1.30 -2.60 -3.56
CA ASN A 114 1.60 -1.35 -2.93
C ASN A 114 0.39 -0.43 -2.81
N TYR A 115 0.38 0.37 -1.75
CA TYR A 115 -0.60 1.41 -1.52
C TYR A 115 -0.04 2.78 -1.91
N GLY A 116 -0.76 3.48 -2.76
CA GLY A 116 -0.54 4.86 -3.14
C GLY A 116 -1.64 5.76 -2.58
N TRP A 117 -1.24 6.76 -1.80
CA TRP A 117 -2.13 7.85 -1.38
C TRP A 117 -2.20 8.95 -2.43
N ALA A 118 -3.42 9.35 -2.77
CA ALA A 118 -3.69 10.40 -3.73
C ALA A 118 -4.16 11.69 -3.04
N LYS A 119 -3.77 12.85 -3.60
CA LYS A 119 -4.06 14.17 -3.01
C LYS A 119 -5.17 14.88 -3.78
N GLY A 120 -6.15 15.45 -3.08
CA GLY A 120 -7.24 16.23 -3.70
C GLY A 120 -8.42 15.34 -4.07
N ASP A 121 -8.98 15.50 -5.27
CA ASP A 121 -10.15 14.74 -5.76
C ASP A 121 -9.81 13.31 -6.21
N PHE A 122 -8.55 12.88 -6.04
CA PHE A 122 -8.12 11.54 -6.39
C PHE A 122 -8.37 10.56 -5.25
N VAL A 123 -8.72 9.34 -5.63
CA VAL A 123 -8.92 8.23 -4.69
C VAL A 123 -7.62 7.48 -4.45
N ASP A 124 -7.49 6.92 -3.25
CA ASP A 124 -6.37 6.05 -2.92
C ASP A 124 -6.43 4.75 -3.74
N GLY A 125 -5.26 4.24 -4.07
CA GLY A 125 -5.11 3.08 -4.94
C GLY A 125 -4.20 2.03 -4.33
N LEU A 126 -4.63 0.78 -4.40
CA LEU A 126 -3.79 -0.39 -4.19
C LEU A 126 -3.36 -0.93 -5.55
N THR A 127 -2.08 -0.87 -5.86
CA THR A 127 -1.53 -1.48 -7.06
C THR A 127 -1.01 -2.87 -6.74
N VAL A 128 -1.46 -3.88 -7.47
CA VAL A 128 -1.05 -5.27 -7.29
C VAL A 128 -0.17 -5.71 -8.45
N TYR A 129 0.80 -6.57 -8.14
CA TYR A 129 1.71 -7.18 -9.10
C TYR A 129 1.49 -8.68 -9.05
N VAL A 130 0.96 -9.25 -10.12
CA VAL A 130 0.59 -10.65 -10.15
C VAL A 130 1.26 -11.32 -11.34
N ARG A 131 1.91 -12.46 -11.10
CA ARG A 131 2.42 -13.32 -12.14
C ARG A 131 1.30 -14.25 -12.59
N THR A 132 0.99 -14.19 -13.87
CA THR A 132 -0.05 -15.02 -14.51
C THR A 132 0.57 -16.02 -15.47
N ARG A 133 -0.22 -17.00 -15.90
CA ARG A 133 0.17 -17.94 -16.96
C ARG A 133 0.06 -17.28 -18.33
N ASP A 134 0.85 -17.78 -19.29
CA ASP A 134 0.74 -17.39 -20.69
C ASP A 134 -0.69 -17.67 -21.23
N ASN A 135 -1.20 -16.78 -22.09
CA ASN A 135 -2.53 -16.83 -22.72
C ASN A 135 -3.77 -16.52 -21.84
N MET A 136 -3.58 -15.93 -20.67
CA MET A 136 -4.70 -15.43 -19.87
C MET A 136 -5.34 -14.18 -20.49
N ASN A 137 -6.68 -14.08 -20.51
CA ASN A 137 -7.35 -12.83 -20.86
C ASN A 137 -7.19 -11.82 -19.69
N ILE A 138 -6.21 -10.94 -19.84
CA ILE A 138 -5.80 -9.98 -18.79
C ILE A 138 -6.95 -9.06 -18.36
N ALA A 139 -7.84 -8.63 -19.27
CA ALA A 139 -8.95 -7.76 -18.91
C ALA A 139 -9.95 -8.46 -17.97
N ILE A 140 -10.32 -9.70 -18.30
CA ILE A 140 -11.22 -10.52 -17.47
C ILE A 140 -10.55 -10.85 -16.13
N PHE A 141 -9.27 -11.19 -16.15
CA PHE A 141 -8.50 -11.48 -14.94
C PHE A 141 -8.48 -10.29 -13.97
N ARG A 142 -8.11 -9.10 -14.46
CA ARG A 142 -8.05 -7.87 -13.65
C ARG A 142 -9.38 -7.53 -13.02
N GLU A 143 -10.46 -7.60 -13.80
CA GLU A 143 -11.81 -7.32 -13.29
C GLU A 143 -12.22 -8.36 -12.24
N THR A 144 -12.00 -9.65 -12.52
CA THR A 144 -12.36 -10.73 -11.59
C THR A 144 -11.57 -10.64 -10.29
N PHE A 145 -10.27 -10.35 -10.36
CA PHE A 145 -9.42 -10.13 -9.19
C PHE A 145 -9.94 -8.96 -8.37
N THR A 146 -10.20 -7.82 -9.03
CA THR A 146 -10.67 -6.59 -8.38
C THR A 146 -11.99 -6.82 -7.65
N GLN A 147 -12.97 -7.44 -8.30
CA GLN A 147 -14.27 -7.71 -7.69
C GLN A 147 -14.19 -8.74 -6.56
N THR A 148 -13.37 -9.78 -6.73
CA THR A 148 -13.13 -10.78 -5.68
C THR A 148 -12.56 -10.12 -4.43
N TYR A 149 -11.53 -9.29 -4.59
CA TYR A 149 -10.91 -8.58 -3.49
C TYR A 149 -11.87 -7.58 -2.83
N LEU A 150 -12.58 -6.74 -3.60
CA LEU A 150 -13.55 -5.78 -3.06
C LEU A 150 -14.69 -6.46 -2.30
N ARG A 151 -15.08 -7.68 -2.69
CA ARG A 151 -16.08 -8.47 -1.95
C ARG A 151 -15.55 -8.94 -0.60
N LEU A 152 -14.29 -9.39 -0.51
CA LEU A 152 -13.67 -9.74 0.77
C LEU A 152 -13.58 -8.52 1.69
N ALA A 153 -13.04 -7.42 1.16
CA ALA A 153 -12.85 -6.18 1.91
C ALA A 153 -14.19 -5.55 2.38
N SER A 154 -15.30 -5.84 1.70
CA SER A 154 -16.64 -5.39 2.10
C SER A 154 -17.37 -6.36 3.03
N ALA A 155 -17.07 -7.66 2.98
CA ALA A 155 -17.70 -8.68 3.83
C ALA A 155 -17.35 -8.54 5.33
N GLU A 156 -16.25 -7.84 5.66
CA GLU A 156 -15.90 -7.50 7.06
C GLU A 156 -16.50 -6.18 7.57
N VAL A 157 -17.30 -5.44 6.78
CA VAL A 157 -17.78 -4.11 7.18
C VAL A 157 -19.28 -4.12 7.49
N ALA A 158 -19.63 -4.45 8.73
CA ALA A 158 -20.67 -3.68 9.41
C ALA A 158 -20.12 -2.26 9.60
N SER A 159 -20.44 -1.35 8.68
CA SER A 159 -19.93 0.03 8.68
C SER A 159 -20.32 0.78 9.96
N PRO A 160 -19.37 1.25 10.80
CA PRO A 160 -19.66 2.25 11.81
C PRO A 160 -19.48 3.68 11.25
N ARG A 161 -19.13 3.85 9.97
CA ARG A 161 -18.76 5.17 9.41
C ARG A 161 -19.90 5.95 8.76
N SER A 162 -21.12 5.45 8.82
CA SER A 162 -22.32 6.27 8.57
C SER A 162 -22.81 7.04 9.81
N ALA A 163 -22.09 7.01 10.95
CA ALA A 163 -22.55 7.61 12.20
C ALA A 163 -21.72 8.80 12.73
N THR A 164 -20.71 9.32 11.99
CA THR A 164 -19.93 10.46 12.51
C THR A 164 -19.46 11.45 11.44
N LEU A 165 -20.36 11.81 10.54
CA LEU A 165 -20.30 13.09 9.81
C LEU A 165 -21.68 13.76 9.82
N ALA A 166 -22.34 13.75 10.98
CA ALA A 166 -23.20 14.86 11.35
C ALA A 166 -22.32 15.81 12.17
N ALA A 167 -21.91 16.92 11.56
CA ALA A 167 -21.58 18.09 12.34
C ALA A 167 -22.82 18.46 13.17
N PRO A 168 -22.62 18.85 14.42
CA PRO A 168 -23.11 20.17 14.75
C PRO A 168 -22.01 20.95 15.45
N TRP A 169 -21.64 22.08 14.85
CA TRP A 169 -21.26 23.21 15.67
C TRP A 169 -22.42 23.51 16.63
N THR A 170 -22.15 23.52 17.92
CA THR A 170 -22.80 24.45 18.84
C THR A 170 -21.74 25.01 19.76
N SER A 171 -21.54 26.31 19.57
CA SER A 171 -21.07 27.35 20.49
C SER A 171 -20.98 26.98 21.97
N GLU A 172 -19.91 27.50 22.58
CA GLU A 172 -19.85 27.99 23.96
C GLU A 172 -21.23 28.23 24.59
N ILE A 173 -21.51 27.53 25.69
CA ILE A 173 -22.19 28.09 26.86
C ILE A 173 -21.57 27.43 28.11
N LEU A 174 -21.04 28.31 28.98
CA LEU A 174 -20.48 28.15 30.34
C LEU A 174 -19.03 27.68 30.49
#